data_AF-A0A0C1U5C9-F1
#
_entry.id   AF-A0A0C1U5C9-F1
#
_cell.length_a   1.000
_cell.length_b   1.000
_cell.length_c   1.000
_cell.angle_alpha   90.00
_cell.angle_beta   90.00
_cell.angle_gamma   90.00
#
_symmetry.space_group_name_H-M   'P 1'
#
loop_
_entity.id
_entity.type
_entity.pdbx_description
1 polymer ?
#
loop_
_entity_poly.entity_id
_entity_poly.type
_entity_poly.pdbx_seq_one_letter_code
_entity_poly.pdbx_strand_id
1 'polypeptide(L)'
;MRQNDFRKPVVYILDQELRKRDLRNKIRLDGEKEEYKGDLPQYPCRLVRDESKKVIKCIYAENTGLQWEEELIRNIEGKVYRIKTTYPDGNFKTIELFKNIDGKVETIKYV
;
A
#
# COMPACT_ATOMS: atom_id res chain seq x y z
N MET A 1 37.99 34.22 34.78
CA MET A 1 37.70 34.25 33.32
C MET A 1 36.87 33.02 33.00
N ARG A 2 35.56 33.15 32.69
CA ARG A 2 34.71 31.98 32.42
C ARG A 2 35.16 31.34 31.10
N GLN A 3 35.72 30.14 31.19
CA GLN A 3 36.11 29.37 30.02
C GLN A 3 34.83 28.98 29.29
N ASN A 4 34.59 29.57 28.11
CA ASN A 4 33.48 29.19 27.27
C ASN A 4 33.69 27.75 26.83
N ASP A 5 32.85 26.85 27.35
CA ASP A 5 32.87 25.44 26.99
C ASP A 5 32.41 25.29 25.54
N PHE A 6 33.38 25.12 24.64
CA PHE A 6 33.17 24.94 23.21
C PHE A 6 32.28 23.74 22.87
N ARG A 7 32.03 22.83 23.82
CA ARG A 7 31.10 21.71 23.63
C ARG A 7 29.64 22.16 23.56
N LYS A 8 29.27 23.23 24.26
CA LYS A 8 27.89 23.75 24.28
C LYS A 8 27.36 24.15 22.90
N PRO A 9 28.06 24.97 22.10
CA PRO A 9 27.59 25.30 20.75
C PRO A 9 27.62 24.10 19.81
N VAL A 10 28.57 23.18 19.97
CA VAL A 10 28.66 21.97 19.12
C VAL A 10 27.48 21.02 19.37
N VAL A 11 27.14 20.77 20.63
CA VAL A 11 25.96 19.96 21.01
C VAL A 11 24.68 20.60 20.49
N TYR A 12 24.56 21.94 20.60
CA TYR A 12 23.41 22.66 20.08
C TYR A 12 23.24 22.49 18.55
N ILE A 13 24.33 22.57 17.79
CA ILE A 13 24.29 22.37 16.33
C ILE A 13 23.90 20.93 15.99
N LEU A 14 24.47 19.94 16.68
CA LEU A 14 24.13 18.53 16.48
C LEU A 14 22.66 18.25 16.78
N ASP A 15 22.11 18.79 17.87
CA ASP A 15 20.70 18.65 18.22
C ASP A 15 19.78 19.30 17.20
N GLN A 16 20.15 20.46 16.65
CA GLN A 16 19.38 21.11 15.59
C GLN A 16 19.37 20.28 14.30
N GLU A 17 20.51 19.70 13.91
CA GLU A 17 20.59 18.86 12.73
C GLU A 17 19.83 17.53 12.89
N LEU A 18 19.86 16.93 14.09
CA LEU A 18 19.05 15.76 14.43
C LEU A 18 17.54 16.09 14.36
N ARG A 19 17.11 17.21 14.95
CA ARG A 19 15.70 17.67 14.87
C ARG A 19 15.24 17.92 13.43
N LYS A 20 16.08 18.54 12.59
CA LYS A 20 15.77 18.76 11.17
C LYS A 20 15.63 17.45 10.40
N ARG A 21 16.48 16.45 10.69
CA ARG A 21 16.38 15.11 10.10
C ARG A 21 15.11 14.39 10.55
N ASP A 22 14.78 14.44 11.83
CA ASP A 22 13.55 13.82 12.36
C ASP A 22 12.29 14.48 11.82
N LEU A 23 12.26 15.82 11.71
CA LEU A 23 11.18 16.56 11.05
C LEU A 23 11.05 16.14 9.58
N ARG A 24 12.17 16.04 8.84
CA ARG A 24 12.16 15.62 7.44
C ARG A 24 11.70 14.15 7.26
N ASN A 25 12.02 13.28 8.22
CA ASN A 25 11.56 11.90 8.24
C ASN A 25 10.07 11.79 8.59
N LYS A 26 9.56 12.62 9.52
CA LYS A 26 8.12 12.73 9.82
C LYS A 26 7.31 13.28 8.65
N ILE A 27 7.79 14.34 7.99
CA ILE A 27 7.14 14.91 6.80
C ILE A 27 7.04 13.89 5.65
N ARG A 28 7.99 12.94 5.55
CA ARG A 28 7.94 11.84 4.58
C ARG A 28 6.91 10.76 4.93
N LEU A 29 6.43 10.71 6.17
CA LEU A 29 5.41 9.76 6.63
C LEU A 29 4.00 10.38 6.63
N ASP A 30 3.91 11.70 6.85
CA ASP A 30 2.64 12.45 6.94
C ASP A 30 2.21 13.10 5.61
N GLY A 31 3.01 13.00 4.55
CA GLY A 31 2.52 13.27 3.21
C GLY A 31 1.51 12.19 2.88
N GLU A 32 0.21 12.50 2.98
CA GLU A 32 -0.87 11.71 2.39
C GLU A 32 -0.36 11.23 1.04
N LYS A 33 -0.04 9.93 0.92
CA LYS A 33 0.40 9.37 -0.35
C LYS A 33 -0.74 9.65 -1.30
N GLU A 34 -0.56 10.62 -2.19
CA GLU A 34 -1.57 10.98 -3.18
C GLU A 34 -2.04 9.67 -3.80
N GLU A 35 -3.32 9.36 -3.68
CA GLU A 35 -3.87 8.14 -4.26
C GLU A 35 -3.44 8.09 -5.72
N TYR A 36 -2.93 6.96 -6.19
CA TYR A 36 -2.60 6.80 -7.60
C TYR A 36 -3.81 7.17 -8.49
N LYS A 37 -3.70 8.30 -9.22
CA LYS A 37 -4.72 8.80 -10.17
C LYS A 37 -4.41 8.47 -11.63
N GLY A 38 -3.34 7.71 -11.89
CA GLY A 38 -2.96 7.32 -13.24
C GLY A 38 -3.86 6.21 -13.79
N ASP A 39 -3.77 5.99 -15.10
CA ASP A 39 -4.41 4.83 -15.72
C ASP A 39 -3.71 3.53 -15.29
N LEU A 40 -4.51 2.49 -15.06
CA LEU A 40 -4.02 1.17 -14.69
C LEU A 40 -4.01 0.25 -15.91
N PRO A 41 -2.83 -0.19 -16.38
CA PRO A 41 -2.74 -1.12 -17.50
C PRO A 41 -3.38 -2.47 -17.13
N GLN A 42 -4.30 -2.96 -17.96
CA GLN A 42 -5.00 -4.24 -17.74
C GLN A 42 -4.27 -5.44 -18.37
N TYR A 43 -3.39 -5.21 -19.33
CA TYR A 43 -2.62 -6.25 -20.01
C TYR A 43 -1.18 -5.78 -20.25
N PRO A 44 -0.18 -6.69 -20.24
CA PRO A 44 -0.30 -8.12 -19.93
C PRO A 44 -0.61 -8.38 -18.45
N CYS A 45 -1.26 -9.51 -18.15
CA CYS A 45 -1.58 -9.93 -16.79
C CYS A 45 -1.12 -11.37 -16.53
N ARG A 46 -0.57 -11.63 -15.34
CA ARG A 46 -0.24 -12.96 -14.84
C ARG A 46 -1.23 -13.38 -13.76
N LEU A 47 -1.80 -14.58 -13.93
CA LEU A 47 -2.69 -15.19 -12.96
C LEU A 47 -1.91 -16.13 -12.05
N VAL A 48 -1.89 -15.83 -10.76
CA VAL A 48 -1.34 -16.70 -9.72
C VAL A 48 -2.47 -17.57 -9.20
N ARG A 49 -2.25 -18.89 -9.21
CA ARG A 49 -3.22 -19.89 -8.75
C ARG A 49 -2.70 -20.63 -7.54
N ASP A 50 -3.61 -21.07 -6.68
CA ASP A 50 -3.30 -22.00 -5.60
C ASP A 50 -3.12 -23.44 -6.11
N GLU A 51 -2.83 -24.37 -5.20
CA GLU A 51 -2.69 -25.80 -5.47
C GLU A 51 -4.00 -26.41 -6.05
N SER A 52 -5.15 -25.85 -5.66
CA SER A 52 -6.47 -26.20 -6.20
C SER A 52 -6.75 -25.58 -7.57
N LYS A 53 -5.76 -24.96 -8.21
CA LYS A 53 -5.82 -24.26 -9.50
C LYS A 53 -6.80 -23.08 -9.53
N LYS A 54 -7.23 -22.56 -8.38
CA LYS A 54 -8.07 -21.35 -8.27
C LYS A 54 -7.19 -20.11 -8.26
N VAL A 55 -7.61 -19.07 -8.98
CA VAL A 55 -6.85 -17.80 -9.05
C VAL A 55 -6.90 -17.10 -7.70
N ILE A 56 -5.76 -16.89 -7.06
CA ILE A 56 -5.65 -16.18 -5.78
C ILE A 56 -5.18 -14.74 -5.94
N LYS A 57 -4.42 -14.45 -7.01
CA LYS A 57 -3.88 -13.13 -7.28
C LYS A 57 -3.71 -12.90 -8.78
N CYS A 58 -4.03 -11.69 -9.23
CA CYS A 58 -3.75 -11.20 -10.58
C CYS A 58 -2.67 -10.14 -10.48
N ILE A 59 -1.59 -10.27 -11.26
CA ILE A 59 -0.50 -9.29 -11.33
C ILE A 59 -0.53 -8.67 -12.72
N TYR A 60 -0.68 -7.37 -12.77
CA TYR A 60 -0.79 -6.59 -14.01
C TYR A 60 0.51 -5.83 -14.25
N ALA A 61 0.88 -5.67 -15.53
CA ALA A 61 2.09 -4.97 -15.95
C ALA A 61 3.35 -5.43 -15.18
N GLU A 62 3.49 -6.75 -15.02
CA GLU A 62 4.58 -7.38 -14.27
C GLU A 62 5.95 -6.95 -14.82
N ASN A 63 6.89 -6.66 -13.91
CA ASN A 63 8.24 -6.13 -14.21
C ASN A 63 8.26 -4.72 -14.83
N THR A 64 7.20 -3.94 -14.66
CA THR A 64 7.17 -2.52 -15.05
C THR A 64 7.02 -1.61 -13.84
N GLY A 65 7.30 -0.31 -14.00
CA GLY A 65 7.04 0.69 -12.97
C GLY A 65 5.55 0.95 -12.69
N LEU A 66 4.64 0.33 -13.47
CA LEU A 66 3.19 0.44 -13.33
C LEU A 66 2.58 -0.89 -12.85
N GLN A 67 3.40 -1.78 -12.28
CA GLN A 67 2.91 -3.05 -11.76
C GLN A 67 1.89 -2.81 -10.64
N TRP A 68 0.74 -3.47 -10.74
CA TRP A 68 -0.29 -3.48 -9.71
C TRP A 68 -0.89 -4.88 -9.59
N GLU A 69 -1.52 -5.18 -8.45
CA GLU A 69 -2.04 -6.52 -8.19
C GLU A 69 -3.42 -6.52 -7.53
N GLU A 70 -4.21 -7.54 -7.86
CA GLU A 70 -5.50 -7.83 -7.21
C GLU A 70 -5.42 -9.18 -6.51
N GLU A 71 -5.68 -9.21 -5.22
CA GLU A 71 -5.73 -10.41 -4.41
C GLU A 71 -7.17 -10.80 -4.11
N LEU A 72 -7.54 -12.03 -4.44
CA LEU A 72 -8.89 -12.57 -4.33
C LEU A 72 -9.02 -13.41 -3.05
N ILE A 73 -9.57 -12.81 -2.00
CA ILE A 73 -9.72 -13.42 -0.68
C ILE A 73 -11.06 -14.15 -0.61
N ARG A 74 -10.99 -15.44 -0.23
CA ARG A 74 -12.14 -16.35 -0.20
C ARG A 74 -12.56 -16.69 1.22
N ASN A 75 -13.86 -16.93 1.40
CA ASN A 75 -14.43 -17.40 2.65
C ASN A 75 -14.22 -18.93 2.79
N ILE A 76 -14.71 -19.50 3.89
CA ILE A 76 -14.60 -20.94 4.18
C ILE A 76 -15.32 -21.79 3.11
N GLU A 77 -16.36 -21.25 2.47
CA GLU A 77 -17.05 -21.90 1.34
C GLU A 77 -16.27 -21.82 0.01
N GLY A 78 -15.10 -21.17 -0.01
CA GLY A 78 -14.28 -20.98 -1.19
C GLY A 78 -14.81 -19.93 -2.18
N LYS A 79 -15.75 -19.08 -1.76
CA LYS A 79 -16.28 -17.96 -2.55
C LYS A 79 -15.49 -16.69 -2.25
N VAL A 80 -15.17 -15.92 -3.29
CA VAL A 80 -14.53 -14.60 -3.12
C VAL A 80 -15.50 -13.68 -2.39
N TYR A 81 -15.06 -13.12 -1.26
CA TYR A 81 -15.83 -12.17 -0.45
C TYR A 81 -15.09 -10.84 -0.28
N ARG A 82 -13.79 -10.79 -0.56
CA ARG A 82 -12.99 -9.58 -0.45
C ARG A 82 -11.94 -9.54 -1.56
N ILE A 83 -11.74 -8.36 -2.14
CA ILE A 83 -10.71 -8.12 -3.15
C ILE A 83 -9.82 -7.00 -2.64
N LYS A 84 -8.52 -7.27 -2.54
CA LYS A 84 -7.52 -6.27 -2.18
C LYS A 84 -6.76 -5.88 -3.43
N THR A 85 -6.81 -4.60 -3.79
CA THR A 85 -6.06 -4.04 -4.92
C THR A 85 -4.87 -3.28 -4.37
N THR A 86 -3.66 -3.65 -4.77
CA THR A 86 -2.43 -2.93 -4.44
C THR A 86 -1.95 -2.18 -5.69
N TYR A 87 -1.85 -0.85 -5.58
CA TYR A 87 -1.48 0.05 -6.65
C TYR A 87 0.05 0.18 -6.79
N PRO A 88 0.56 0.77 -7.89
CA PRO A 88 2.00 0.90 -8.13
C PRO A 88 2.75 1.73 -7.08
N ASP A 89 2.05 2.64 -6.39
CA ASP A 89 2.57 3.46 -5.28
C ASP A 89 2.67 2.70 -3.94
N GLY A 90 2.27 1.42 -3.94
CA GLY A 90 2.18 0.56 -2.78
C GLY A 90 1.01 0.85 -1.85
N ASN A 91 0.12 1.79 -2.20
CA ASN A 91 -1.16 1.93 -1.53
C ASN A 91 -2.06 0.77 -1.91
N PHE A 92 -3.05 0.49 -1.07
CA PHE A 92 -4.03 -0.54 -1.37
C PHE A 92 -5.44 -0.07 -1.03
N LYS A 93 -6.40 -0.56 -1.80
CA LYS A 93 -7.83 -0.44 -1.50
C LYS A 93 -8.42 -1.82 -1.36
N THR A 94 -9.29 -1.98 -0.37
CA THR A 94 -9.97 -3.25 -0.14
C THR A 94 -11.45 -3.06 -0.39
N ILE A 95 -12.05 -3.98 -1.15
CA ILE A 95 -13.49 -4.03 -1.31
C ILE A 95 -14.03 -5.34 -0.74
N GLU A 96 -15.17 -5.25 -0.09
CA GLU A 96 -15.95 -6.39 0.39
C GLU A 96 -17.18 -6.60 -0.48
N LEU A 97 -17.45 -7.86 -0.80
CA LEU A 97 -18.52 -8.31 -1.67
C LEU A 97 -19.57 -9.04 -0.82
N PHE A 98 -20.75 -8.45 -0.71
CA PHE A 98 -21.92 -9.07 -0.12
C PHE A 98 -22.74 -9.71 -1.24
N LYS A 99 -23.06 -10.99 -1.06
CA LYS A 99 -23.74 -11.80 -2.07
C LYS A 99 -25.15 -12.18 -1.61
N ASN A 100 -26.07 -12.24 -2.55
CA ASN A 100 -27.43 -12.71 -2.30
C ASN A 100 -27.47 -14.25 -2.16
N ILE A 101 -28.66 -14.81 -1.93
CA ILE A 101 -28.84 -16.26 -1.74
C ILE A 101 -28.48 -17.08 -3.00
N ASP A 102 -28.59 -16.49 -4.19
CA ASP A 102 -28.17 -17.10 -5.46
C ASP A 102 -26.65 -17.03 -5.70
N GLY A 103 -25.90 -16.41 -4.77
CA GLY A 103 -24.45 -16.25 -4.87
C GLY A 103 -23.98 -15.12 -5.79
N LYS A 104 -24.89 -14.24 -6.25
CA LYS A 104 -24.56 -13.04 -7.04
C LYS A 104 -24.18 -11.88 -6.13
N VAL A 105 -23.27 -11.01 -6.57
CA VAL A 105 -22.90 -9.81 -5.81
C VAL A 105 -24.07 -8.84 -5.79
N GLU A 106 -24.50 -8.44 -4.60
CA GLU A 106 -25.61 -7.53 -4.36
C GLU A 106 -25.13 -6.18 -3.84
N THR A 107 -24.10 -6.16 -2.99
CA THR A 107 -23.56 -4.92 -2.43
C THR A 107 -22.04 -4.98 -2.36
N ILE A 108 -21.40 -3.86 -2.66
CA ILE A 108 -19.95 -3.68 -2.56
C ILE A 108 -19.68 -2.59 -1.52
N LYS A 109 -18.79 -2.85 -0.55
CA LYS A 109 -18.32 -1.85 0.42
C LYS A 109 -16.83 -1.62 0.26
N TYR A 110 -16.42 -0.37 0.36
CA TYR A 110 -15.01 0.04 0.41
C TYR A 110 -14.55 0.09 1.86
N VAL A 111 -13.40 -0.53 2.15
CA VAL A 111 -12.81 -0.66 3.49
C VAL A 111 -11.40 -0.10 3.49
#